data_AF-A0A3N5BT30-F1
#
_entry.id   AF-A0A3N5BT30-F1
#
_cell.length_a   1.000
_cell.length_b   1.000
_cell.length_c   1.000
_cell.angle_alpha   90.00
_cell.angle_beta   90.00
_cell.angle_gamma   90.00
#
_symmetry.space_group_name_H-M   'P 1'
#
loop_
_entity.id
_entity.type
_entity.pdbx_description
1 polymer ?
#
loop_
_entity_poly.entity_id
_entity_poly.type
_entity_poly.pdbx_seq_one_letter_code
_entity_poly.pdbx_strand_id
1 'polypeptide(L)'
;MRIEFWGQEFKVNVVAGCIGSFLIAVVSSMFGFGGGPFMVPLLTVGLGLPMYVVVGSSLLAIFFNTLMGTARHYMFGNFDLILFLIMFPAALLGGYIGPQIAKRVSPIVVKRIAVAGLLLLALNLLGVY
;
A
#
# COMPACT_ATOMS: atom_id res chain seq x y z
N MET A 1 -20.94 -11.17 -4.77
CA MET A 1 -20.96 -10.86 -6.22
C MET A 1 -19.97 -11.79 -6.89
N ARG A 2 -20.31 -12.40 -8.03
CA ARG A 2 -19.35 -13.17 -8.81
C ARG A 2 -18.69 -12.20 -9.79
N ILE A 3 -17.36 -12.10 -9.74
CA ILE A 3 -16.58 -11.26 -10.64
C ILE A 3 -15.84 -12.22 -11.54
N GLU A 4 -16.11 -12.15 -12.84
CA GLU A 4 -15.44 -12.97 -13.84
C GLU A 4 -14.22 -12.20 -14.35
N PHE A 5 -13.03 -12.76 -14.18
CA PHE A 5 -11.79 -12.15 -14.65
C PHE A 5 -10.99 -13.21 -15.39
N TRP A 6 -10.79 -13.02 -16.70
CA TRP A 6 -10.11 -13.99 -17.58
C TRP A 6 -10.71 -15.42 -17.54
N GLY A 7 -12.04 -15.54 -17.48
CA GLY A 7 -12.74 -16.83 -17.48
C GLY A 7 -12.68 -17.60 -16.15
N GLN A 8 -12.21 -16.98 -15.07
CA GLN A 8 -12.27 -17.50 -13.71
C GLN A 8 -13.32 -16.72 -12.91
N GLU A 9 -14.32 -17.41 -12.35
CA GLU A 9 -15.33 -16.81 -11.48
C GLU A 9 -14.81 -16.68 -10.05
N PHE A 10 -14.67 -15.45 -9.55
CA PHE A 10 -14.31 -15.18 -8.16
C PHE A 10 -15.56 -14.76 -7.38
N LYS A 11 -15.85 -15.49 -6.30
CA LYS A 11 -16.93 -15.12 -5.38
C LYS A 11 -16.42 -14.11 -4.37
N VAL A 12 -16.67 -12.83 -4.64
CA VAL A 12 -16.21 -11.73 -3.81
C VAL A 12 -17.35 -11.19 -2.95
N ASN A 13 -17.08 -11.03 -1.65
CA ASN A 13 -17.97 -10.27 -0.78
C ASN A 13 -17.63 -8.77 -0.90
N VAL A 14 -18.31 -8.09 -1.82
CA VAL A 14 -18.09 -6.67 -2.12
C VAL A 14 -18.30 -5.79 -0.90
N VAL A 15 -19.30 -6.09 -0.07
CA VAL A 15 -19.60 -5.32 1.15
C VAL A 15 -18.44 -5.42 2.13
N ALA A 16 -17.93 -6.63 2.37
CA ALA A 16 -16.75 -6.83 3.22
C ALA A 16 -15.49 -6.16 2.64
N GLY A 17 -15.31 -6.23 1.32
CA GLY A 17 -14.21 -5.56 0.63
C GLY A 17 -14.25 -4.04 0.75
N CYS A 18 -15.42 -3.43 0.54
CA CYS A 18 -15.61 -1.99 0.66
C CYS A 18 -15.40 -1.50 2.10
N ILE A 19 -16.00 -2.18 3.09
CA ILE A 19 -15.84 -1.81 4.50
C ILE A 19 -14.38 -1.96 4.93
N GLY A 20 -13.76 -3.10 4.62
CA GLY A 20 -12.35 -3.34 4.95
C GLY A 20 -11.42 -2.32 4.30
N SER A 21 -11.63 -2.03 3.01
CA SER A 21 -10.83 -1.04 2.27
C SER A 21 -11.01 0.37 2.82
N PHE A 22 -12.23 0.74 3.22
CA PHE A 22 -12.51 2.04 3.83
C PHE A 22 -11.81 2.19 5.18
N LEU A 23 -11.90 1.18 6.05
CA LEU A 23 -11.21 1.21 7.35
C LEU A 23 -9.70 1.29 7.19
N ILE A 24 -9.13 0.49 6.29
CA ILE A 24 -7.70 0.54 5.98
C ILE A 24 -7.32 1.92 5.42
N ALA A 25 -8.11 2.49 4.52
CA ALA A 25 -7.84 3.81 3.95
C ALA A 25 -7.83 4.90 5.03
N VAL A 26 -8.82 4.90 5.93
CA VAL A 26 -8.88 5.86 7.05
C VAL A 26 -7.65 5.74 7.93
N VAL A 27 -7.35 4.54 8.43
CA VAL A 27 -6.18 4.30 9.29
C VAL A 27 -4.89 4.70 8.57
N SER A 28 -4.73 4.26 7.33
CA SER A 28 -3.50 4.51 6.57
C SER A 28 -3.32 5.96 6.17
N SER A 29 -4.41 6.70 5.98
CA SER A 29 -4.37 8.15 5.73
C SER A 29 -3.92 8.92 6.96
N MET A 30 -4.29 8.47 8.17
CA MET A 30 -3.82 9.07 9.42
C MET A 30 -2.31 8.86 9.63
N PHE A 31 -1.78 7.70 9.25
CA PHE A 31 -0.35 7.38 9.35
C PHE A 31 0.48 7.87 8.15
N GLY A 32 -0.14 8.34 7.07
CA GLY A 32 0.54 8.90 5.90
C GLY A 32 1.24 7.90 4.95
N PHE A 33 1.13 6.58 5.14
CA PHE A 33 1.82 5.58 4.28
C PHE A 33 0.95 5.01 3.13
N GLY A 34 -0.29 5.48 2.97
CA GLY A 34 -1.14 5.17 1.79
C GLY A 34 -1.85 3.82 1.78
N GLY A 35 -1.51 2.88 2.68
CA GLY A 35 -2.31 1.66 2.95
C GLY A 35 -1.92 0.39 2.21
N GLY A 36 -0.88 0.44 1.37
CA GLY A 36 -0.45 -0.69 0.53
C GLY A 36 -0.20 -2.02 1.26
N PRO A 37 0.60 -2.06 2.34
CA PRO A 37 0.85 -3.26 3.13
C PRO A 37 -0.40 -4.01 3.62
N PHE A 38 -1.52 -3.32 3.83
CA PHE A 38 -2.76 -3.90 4.34
C PHE A 38 -3.79 -4.15 3.23
N MET A 39 -3.78 -3.33 2.19
CA MET A 39 -4.73 -3.44 1.09
C MET A 39 -4.47 -4.69 0.22
N VAL A 40 -3.19 -5.04 0.00
CA VAL A 40 -2.84 -6.25 -0.77
C VAL A 40 -3.29 -7.54 -0.07
N PRO A 41 -3.02 -7.77 1.23
CA PRO A 41 -3.54 -8.93 1.97
C PRO A 41 -5.06 -8.96 2.07
N LEU A 42 -5.72 -7.82 2.26
CA LEU A 42 -7.19 -7.77 2.31
C LEU A 42 -7.80 -8.30 1.01
N LEU A 43 -7.29 -7.86 -0.13
CA LEU A 43 -7.82 -8.25 -1.43
C LEU A 43 -7.40 -9.66 -1.84
N THR A 44 -6.16 -10.08 -1.56
CA THR A 44 -5.67 -11.43 -1.91
C THR A 44 -6.16 -12.51 -0.95
N VAL A 45 -5.91 -12.36 0.36
CA VAL A 45 -6.23 -13.36 1.37
C VAL A 45 -7.68 -13.22 1.83
N GLY A 46 -8.17 -11.99 2.02
CA GLY A 46 -9.53 -11.75 2.51
C GLY A 46 -10.62 -11.97 1.46
N LEU A 47 -10.36 -11.61 0.20
CA LEU A 47 -11.34 -11.74 -0.90
C LEU A 47 -10.99 -12.82 -1.93
N GLY A 48 -9.83 -13.45 -1.84
CA GLY A 48 -9.40 -14.51 -2.77
C GLY A 48 -9.12 -14.02 -4.19
N LEU A 49 -8.88 -12.71 -4.38
CA LEU A 49 -8.65 -12.15 -5.71
C LEU A 49 -7.25 -12.48 -6.23
N PRO A 50 -7.11 -12.71 -7.54
CA PRO A 50 -5.82 -13.04 -8.12
C PRO A 50 -4.88 -11.83 -8.10
N MET A 51 -3.59 -12.10 -7.87
CA MET A 51 -2.60 -11.07 -7.58
C MET A 51 -2.44 -10.02 -8.70
N TYR A 52 -2.65 -10.41 -9.97
CA TYR A 52 -2.55 -9.49 -11.10
C TYR A 52 -3.65 -8.40 -11.09
N VAL A 53 -4.87 -8.71 -10.62
CA VAL A 53 -5.94 -7.70 -10.43
C VAL A 53 -5.64 -6.85 -9.21
N VAL A 54 -5.25 -7.51 -8.10
CA VAL A 54 -5.04 -6.85 -6.81
C VAL A 54 -3.95 -5.77 -6.89
N VAL A 55 -2.86 -6.05 -7.58
CA VAL A 55 -1.74 -5.10 -7.71
C VAL A 55 -2.20 -3.81 -8.39
N GLY A 56 -2.92 -3.91 -9.51
CA GLY A 56 -3.43 -2.73 -10.22
C GLY A 56 -4.45 -1.93 -9.41
N SER A 57 -5.44 -2.63 -8.83
CA SER A 57 -6.50 -1.97 -8.05
C SER A 57 -5.97 -1.30 -6.77
N SER A 58 -5.02 -1.93 -6.09
CA SER A 58 -4.45 -1.37 -4.86
C SER A 58 -3.58 -0.17 -5.14
N LEU A 59 -2.77 -0.17 -6.21
CA LEU A 59 -1.99 1.00 -6.63
C LEU A 59 -2.88 2.20 -6.93
N LEU A 60 -3.99 2.00 -7.63
CA LEU A 60 -4.95 3.07 -7.91
C LEU A 60 -5.57 3.63 -6.62
N ALA A 61 -5.97 2.74 -5.69
CA ALA A 61 -6.53 3.15 -4.41
C ALA A 61 -5.52 3.94 -3.55
N ILE A 62 -4.27 3.45 -3.47
CA ILE A 62 -3.18 4.12 -2.76
C ILE A 62 -2.92 5.50 -3.38
N PHE A 63 -2.94 5.63 -4.70
CA PHE A 63 -2.75 6.91 -5.38
C PHE A 63 -3.79 7.95 -4.95
N PHE A 64 -5.09 7.62 -4.99
CA PHE A 64 -6.14 8.54 -4.54
C PHE A 64 -6.06 8.83 -3.05
N ASN A 65 -5.74 7.83 -2.22
CA ASN A 65 -5.60 7.99 -0.78
C ASN A 65 -4.46 8.95 -0.43
N THR A 66 -3.28 8.75 -1.02
CA THR A 66 -2.12 9.62 -0.84
C THR A 66 -2.39 11.02 -1.38
N LEU A 67 -3.03 11.16 -2.53
CA LEU A 67 -3.40 12.47 -3.08
C LEU A 67 -4.29 13.26 -2.12
N MET A 68 -5.32 12.61 -1.57
CA MET A 68 -6.23 13.21 -0.57
C MET A 68 -5.49 13.55 0.72
N GLY A 69 -4.62 12.65 1.20
CA GLY A 69 -3.79 12.87 2.39
C GLY A 69 -2.86 14.06 2.21
N THR A 70 -2.12 14.14 1.10
CA THR A 70 -1.24 15.26 0.77
C THR A 70 -2.02 16.57 0.65
N ALA A 71 -3.17 16.57 -0.03
CA ALA A 71 -4.03 17.77 -0.12
C ALA A 71 -4.48 18.25 1.26
N ARG A 72 -4.86 17.34 2.16
CA ARG A 72 -5.20 17.66 3.55
C ARG A 72 -4.02 18.24 4.32
N HIS A 73 -2.85 17.61 4.25
CA HIS A 73 -1.63 18.13 4.88
C HIS A 73 -1.24 19.53 4.37
N TYR A 74 -1.41 19.77 3.07
CA TYR A 74 -1.20 21.09 2.47
C TYR A 74 -2.19 22.13 3.02
N MET A 75 -3.48 21.80 3.11
CA MET A 75 -4.49 22.70 3.68
C MET A 75 -4.26 23.02 5.17
N PHE A 76 -3.67 22.10 5.94
CA PHE A 76 -3.32 22.34 7.34
C PHE A 76 -2.04 23.18 7.52
N GLY A 77 -1.38 23.61 6.45
CA GLY A 77 -0.16 24.40 6.50
C GLY A 77 1.09 23.61 6.91
N ASN A 78 1.00 22.27 7.03
CA ASN A 78 2.09 21.38 7.42
C ASN A 78 2.97 20.98 6.23
N PHE A 79 3.14 21.87 5.25
CA PHE A 79 3.86 21.56 4.02
C PHE A 79 5.25 22.20 4.01
N ASP A 80 6.27 21.36 4.19
CA ASP A 80 7.66 21.76 4.06
C ASP A 80 8.15 21.48 2.63
N LEU A 81 8.40 22.56 1.88
CA LEU A 81 8.89 22.49 0.50
C LEU A 81 10.28 21.86 0.37
N ILE A 82 11.14 22.04 1.38
CA ILE A 82 12.51 21.52 1.36
C ILE A 82 12.46 20.00 1.50
N LEU A 83 11.69 19.50 2.46
CA LEU A 83 11.47 18.06 2.61
C LEU A 83 10.83 17.46 1.37
N PHE A 84 9.84 18.12 0.78
CA PHE A 84 9.22 17.66 -0.46
C PHE A 84 10.24 17.53 -1.61
N LEU A 85 11.08 18.54 -1.83
CA LEU A 85 12.09 18.54 -2.90
C LEU A 85 13.15 17.43 -2.72
N ILE A 86 13.46 17.05 -1.48
CA ILE A 86 14.39 15.96 -1.19
C ILE A 86 13.70 14.60 -1.34
N MET A 87 12.50 14.45 -0.79
CA MET A 87 11.80 13.16 -0.75
C MET A 87 11.20 12.78 -2.10
N PHE A 88 10.72 13.74 -2.91
CA PHE A 88 10.09 13.47 -4.20
C PHE A 88 11.00 12.69 -5.18
N PRO A 89 12.24 13.13 -5.49
CA PRO A 89 13.12 12.38 -6.37
C PRO A 89 13.56 11.05 -5.74
N ALA A 90 13.77 11.01 -4.42
CA ALA A 90 14.11 9.76 -3.72
C ALA A 90 12.97 8.72 -3.82
N ALA A 91 11.72 9.16 -3.68
CA ALA A 91 10.53 8.31 -3.81
C ALA A 91 10.33 7.82 -5.26
N LEU A 92 10.54 8.69 -6.25
CA LEU A 92 10.48 8.32 -7.67
C LEU A 92 11.55 7.28 -8.03
N LEU A 93 12.80 7.52 -7.64
CA LEU A 93 13.90 6.59 -7.89
C LEU A 93 13.69 5.27 -7.14
N GLY A 94 13.27 5.32 -5.88
CA GLY A 94 12.96 4.13 -5.09
C GLY A 94 11.82 3.31 -5.68
N GLY A 95 10.74 3.97 -6.12
CA GLY A 95 9.58 3.33 -6.75
C GLY A 95 9.90 2.72 -8.12
N TYR A 96 10.85 3.28 -8.85
CA TYR A 96 11.30 2.75 -10.14
C TYR A 96 12.32 1.61 -9.99
N ILE A 97 13.35 1.81 -9.16
CA ILE A 97 14.48 0.89 -9.00
C ILE A 97 14.10 -0.31 -8.12
N GLY A 98 13.33 -0.09 -7.05
CA GLY A 98 12.97 -1.13 -6.08
C GLY A 98 12.34 -2.37 -6.73
N PRO A 99 11.29 -2.24 -7.56
CA PRO A 99 10.69 -3.37 -8.26
C PRO A 99 11.66 -4.06 -9.24
N GLN A 100 12.58 -3.32 -9.86
CA GLN A 100 13.57 -3.90 -10.77
C GLN A 100 14.58 -4.77 -10.03
N ILE A 101 15.02 -4.34 -8.85
CA ILE A 101 15.88 -5.14 -7.97
C ILE A 101 15.10 -6.36 -7.45
N ALA A 102 13.85 -6.16 -7.00
CA ALA A 102 13.02 -7.23 -6.47
C ALA A 102 12.79 -8.37 -7.48
N LYS A 103 12.72 -8.06 -8.79
CA LYS A 103 12.63 -9.07 -9.87
C LYS A 103 13.87 -9.95 -10.02
N ARG A 104 15.04 -9.48 -9.57
CA ARG A 104 16.33 -10.20 -9.67
C ARG A 104 16.64 -11.03 -8.43
N VAL A 105 15.86 -10.87 -7.36
CA VAL A 105 16.06 -11.53 -6.07
C VAL A 105 14.99 -12.61 -5.88
N SER A 106 15.32 -13.67 -5.15
CA SER A 106 14.35 -14.73 -4.83
C SER A 106 13.12 -14.16 -4.10
N PRO A 107 11.89 -14.54 -4.48
CA PRO A 107 10.66 -14.07 -3.81
C PRO A 107 10.65 -14.29 -2.30
N ILE A 108 11.31 -15.36 -1.83
CA ILE A 108 11.40 -15.68 -0.40
C ILE A 108 12.24 -14.63 0.36
N VAL A 109 13.31 -14.13 -0.27
CA VAL A 109 14.21 -13.14 0.31
C VAL A 109 13.52 -11.78 0.34
N VAL A 110 12.85 -11.40 -0.76
CA VAL A 110 12.05 -10.16 -0.82
C VAL A 110 10.99 -10.14 0.28
N LYS A 111 10.25 -11.24 0.45
CA LYS A 111 9.26 -11.38 1.53
C LYS A 111 9.89 -11.25 2.92
N ARG A 112 11.04 -11.91 3.17
CA ARG A 112 11.73 -11.83 4.46
C ARG A 112 12.20 -10.42 4.79
N ILE A 113 12.80 -9.72 3.82
CA ILE A 113 13.26 -8.34 3.99
C ILE A 113 12.08 -7.42 4.30
N ALA A 114 10.97 -7.55 3.58
CA ALA A 114 9.77 -6.74 3.82
C ALA A 114 9.22 -6.96 5.24
N VAL A 115 9.11 -8.22 5.69
CA VAL A 115 8.65 -8.55 7.04
C VAL A 115 9.61 -8.02 8.11
N ALA A 116 10.92 -8.20 7.94
CA ALA A 116 11.92 -7.69 8.87
C ALA A 116 11.85 -6.16 8.99
N GLY A 117 11.74 -5.44 7.87
CA GLY A 117 11.59 -3.98 7.87
C GLY A 117 10.32 -3.52 8.58
N LEU A 118 9.18 -4.18 8.34
CA LEU A 118 7.93 -3.86 9.02
C LEU A 118 7.99 -4.13 10.53
N LEU A 119 8.64 -5.22 10.95
CA LEU A 119 8.85 -5.54 12.37
C LEU A 119 9.75 -4.51 13.06
N LEU A 120 10.85 -4.10 12.41
CA LEU A 120 11.72 -3.05 12.94
C LEU A 120 10.96 -1.73 13.10
N LEU A 121 10.16 -1.34 12.10
CA LEU A 121 9.31 -0.15 12.19
C LEU A 121 8.31 -0.26 13.34
N ALA A 122 7.66 -1.42 13.49
CA ALA A 122 6.71 -1.66 14.57
C ALA A 122 7.36 -1.55 15.95
N LEU A 123 8.57 -2.10 16.12
CA LEU A 123 9.32 -2.01 17.38
C LEU A 123 9.70 -0.57 17.72
N ASN A 124 10.13 0.22 16.74
CA ASN A 124 10.47 1.63 16.93
C ASN A 124 9.23 2.47 17.27
N LEU A 125 8.10 2.23 16.62
CA LEU A 125 6.82 2.90 16.94
C LEU A 125 6.27 2.52 18.32
N LEU A 126 6.57 1.32 18.81
CA LEU A 126 6.20 0.86 20.15
C LEU A 126 7.14 1.39 21.26
N GLY A 127 8.19 2.13 20.89
CA GLY A 127 9.16 2.68 21.85
C GLY A 127 10.02 1.62 22.54
N VAL A 128 10.14 0.43 21.94
CA VAL A 128 11.04 -0.64 22.41
C VAL A 128 12.50 -0.28 22.08
N TYR A 129 12.70 0.65 21.15
CA TYR A 129 13.98 1.28 20.76
C TYR A 129 13.75 2.71 20.28
#